data_AF-A0A7C4YD64-F1
#
_entry.id   AF-A0A7C4YD64-F1
#
_cell.length_a   1.000
_cell.length_b   1.000
_cell.length_c   1.000
_cell.angle_alpha   90.00
_cell.angle_beta   90.00
_cell.angle_gamma   90.00
#
_symmetry.space_group_name_H-M   'P 1'
#
loop_
_entity.id
_entity.type
_entity.pdbx_description
1 polymer ?
#
loop_
_entity_poly.entity_id
_entity_poly.type
_entity_poly.pdbx_seq_one_letter_code
_entity_poly.pdbx_strand_id
1 'polypeptide(L)'
;MCYFCTWKRRKRIFEIAYENGIKKIAFGHNRDDVVVTFLMNLFFHAEISTLSPNQEFFNGILRIIRPIYFVSENEIINYLKRKGLEYFENPCPYKNETKRAEIKRLLQSFPDGMNNVYKGIFNIKKEFLP
;
A
#
# COMPACT_ATOMS: atom_id res chain seq x y z
N MET A 1 1.95 -4.40 9.71
CA MET A 1 2.33 -5.83 9.58
C MET A 1 3.81 -5.91 9.24
N CYS A 2 4.58 -6.86 9.78
CA CYS A 2 6.02 -6.99 9.46
C CYS A 2 6.24 -7.65 8.09
N TYR A 3 7.49 -7.64 7.61
CA TYR A 3 7.87 -8.20 6.30
C TYR A 3 7.53 -9.69 6.18
N PHE A 4 7.93 -10.49 7.17
CA PHE A 4 7.71 -11.94 7.17
C PHE A 4 6.22 -12.32 7.10
N CYS A 5 5.38 -11.69 7.91
CA CYS A 5 3.93 -11.90 7.88
C CYS A 5 3.32 -11.48 6.54
N THR A 6 3.78 -10.35 5.98
CA THR A 6 3.30 -9.86 4.69
C THR A 6 3.63 -10.84 3.57
N TRP A 7 4.87 -11.35 3.54
CA TRP A 7 5.31 -12.32 2.55
C TRP A 7 4.53 -13.64 2.65
N LYS A 8 4.43 -14.22 3.86
CA LYS A 8 3.67 -15.46 4.09
C LYS A 8 2.19 -15.32 3.74
N ARG A 9 1.55 -14.22 4.15
CA ARG A 9 0.13 -13.95 3.85
C ARG A 9 -0.11 -13.85 2.35
N ARG A 10 0.75 -13.13 1.63
CA ARG A 10 0.64 -12.98 0.18
C ARG A 10 0.86 -14.30 -0.54
N LYS A 11 1.87 -15.08 -0.14
CA LYS A 11 2.11 -16.42 -0.67
C LYS A 11 0.86 -17.29 -0.53
N ARG A 12 0.28 -17.36 0.67
CA ARG A 12 -0.93 -18.18 0.91
C ARG A 12 -2.14 -17.70 0.10
N ILE A 13 -2.34 -16.38 -0.02
CA ILE A 13 -3.43 -15.83 -0.85
C ILE A 13 -3.26 -16.24 -2.32
N PHE A 14 -2.02 -16.24 -2.84
CA PHE A 14 -1.76 -16.64 -4.22
C PHE A 14 -1.94 -18.15 -4.44
N GLU A 15 -1.51 -18.98 -3.50
CA GLU A 15 -1.77 -20.42 -3.52
C GLU A 15 -3.27 -20.71 -3.56
N ILE A 16 -4.06 -20.11 -2.66
CA ILE A 16 -5.52 -20.28 -2.64
C ILE A 16 -6.13 -19.81 -3.97
N ALA A 17 -5.68 -18.67 -4.50
CA ALA A 17 -6.18 -18.19 -5.78
C ALA A 17 -5.88 -19.17 -6.93
N TYR A 18 -4.69 -19.76 -6.95
CA TYR A 18 -4.30 -20.77 -7.93
C TYR A 18 -5.12 -22.06 -7.78
N GLU A 19 -5.22 -22.59 -6.55
CA GLU A 19 -6.00 -23.81 -6.21
C GLU A 19 -7.47 -23.70 -6.64
N ASN A 20 -8.04 -22.48 -6.65
CA ASN A 20 -9.44 -22.23 -6.97
C ASN A 20 -9.64 -21.61 -8.37
N GLY A 21 -8.61 -21.52 -9.20
CA GLY A 21 -8.71 -20.92 -10.54
C GLY A 21 -9.07 -19.42 -10.55
N ILE A 22 -8.84 -18.71 -9.45
CA ILE A 22 -9.09 -17.27 -9.31
C ILE A 22 -8.00 -16.50 -10.04
N LYS A 23 -8.40 -15.73 -11.05
CA LYS A 23 -7.48 -14.93 -11.88
C LYS A 23 -7.33 -13.47 -11.43
N LYS A 24 -8.13 -13.02 -10.48
CA LYS A 24 -8.13 -11.63 -9.99
C LYS A 24 -8.28 -11.56 -8.47
N ILE A 25 -7.43 -10.78 -7.81
CA ILE A 25 -7.50 -10.54 -6.36
C ILE A 25 -7.60 -9.04 -6.10
N ALA A 26 -8.58 -8.63 -5.31
CA ALA A 26 -8.72 -7.25 -4.85
C ALA A 26 -7.99 -7.09 -3.50
N PHE A 27 -7.05 -6.15 -3.44
CA PHE A 27 -6.43 -5.73 -2.18
C PHE A 27 -6.91 -4.36 -1.77
N GLY A 28 -7.18 -4.20 -0.47
CA GLY A 28 -7.59 -2.94 0.15
C GLY A 28 -6.43 -1.95 0.38
N HIS A 29 -5.48 -1.87 -0.55
CA HIS A 29 -4.43 -0.85 -0.49
C HIS A 29 -5.01 0.50 -0.86
N ASN A 30 -4.81 1.48 0.01
CA ASN A 30 -5.34 2.84 -0.12
C ASN A 30 -4.24 3.82 -0.57
N ARG A 31 -4.59 5.10 -0.72
CA ARG A 31 -3.67 6.16 -1.15
C ARG A 31 -2.44 6.27 -0.25
N ASP A 32 -2.64 6.20 1.06
CA ASP A 32 -1.58 6.29 2.06
C ASP A 32 -0.62 5.10 1.95
N ASP A 33 -1.12 3.90 1.60
CA ASP A 33 -0.27 2.74 1.33
C ASP A 33 0.64 2.95 0.11
N VAL A 34 0.16 3.63 -0.93
CA VAL A 34 0.95 3.98 -2.12
C VAL A 34 2.11 4.90 -1.74
N VAL A 35 1.82 5.95 -0.96
CA VAL A 35 2.85 6.91 -0.51
C VAL A 35 3.89 6.22 0.37
N VAL A 36 3.43 5.43 1.34
CA VAL A 36 4.35 4.75 2.26
C VAL A 36 5.19 3.72 1.52
N THR A 37 4.62 2.97 0.58
CA THR A 37 5.40 2.04 -0.24
C THR A 37 6.40 2.77 -1.14
N PHE A 38 6.04 3.93 -1.71
CA PHE A 38 6.96 4.74 -2.51
C PHE A 38 8.20 5.13 -1.70
N LEU A 39 8.00 5.71 -0.50
CA LEU A 39 9.12 6.12 0.35
C LEU A 39 9.92 4.93 0.89
N MET A 40 9.27 3.80 1.17
CA MET A 40 9.99 2.58 1.56
C MET A 40 10.92 2.11 0.43
N ASN A 41 10.44 2.06 -0.81
CA ASN A 41 11.24 1.67 -1.97
C ASN A 41 12.38 2.66 -2.22
N LEU A 42 12.09 3.96 -2.12
CA LEU A 42 13.10 5.00 -2.29
C LEU A 42 14.20 4.92 -1.23
N PHE A 43 13.85 4.89 0.05
CA PHE A 43 14.82 4.99 1.15
C PHE A 43 15.54 3.69 1.48
N PHE A 44 14.89 2.54 1.31
CA PHE A 44 15.45 1.25 1.75
C PHE A 44 15.85 0.34 0.58
N HIS A 45 15.42 0.65 -0.64
CA HIS A 45 15.70 -0.16 -1.83
C HIS A 45 16.31 0.63 -3.00
N ALA A 46 16.54 1.94 -2.83
CA ALA A 46 17.07 2.83 -3.86
C ALA A 46 16.26 2.76 -5.19
N GLU A 47 14.94 2.58 -5.08
CA GLU A 47 14.05 2.36 -6.23
C GLU A 47 12.95 3.42 -6.28
N ILE A 48 12.80 4.08 -7.44
CA ILE A 48 11.68 4.98 -7.72
C ILE A 48 10.50 4.14 -8.22
N SER A 49 9.77 3.53 -7.29
CA SER A 49 8.58 2.75 -7.61
C SER A 49 7.57 2.72 -6.49
N THR A 50 6.33 2.33 -6.80
CA THR A 50 5.28 2.16 -5.81
C THR A 50 4.28 1.08 -6.26
N LEU A 51 3.15 0.97 -5.57
CA LEU A 51 2.04 0.10 -5.94
C LEU A 51 1.39 0.60 -7.24
N SER A 52 1.11 -0.31 -8.16
CA SER A 52 0.25 -0.05 -9.33
C SER A 52 -1.22 -0.32 -8.98
N PRO A 53 -2.22 0.45 -9.46
CA PRO A 53 -3.64 0.14 -9.25
C PRO A 53 -4.06 -1.20 -9.87
N ASN A 54 -3.37 -1.62 -10.94
CA ASN A 54 -3.56 -2.89 -11.64
C ASN A 54 -2.20 -3.51 -11.92
N GLN A 55 -1.92 -4.68 -11.34
CA GLN A 55 -0.62 -5.33 -11.43
C GLN A 55 -0.77 -6.79 -11.85
N GLU A 56 -0.03 -7.16 -12.88
CA GLU A 56 0.02 -8.53 -13.39
C GLU A 56 1.07 -9.36 -12.64
N PHE A 57 0.78 -10.63 -12.43
CA PHE A 57 1.66 -11.64 -11.83
C PHE A 57 1.65 -12.91 -12.67
N PHE A 58 2.79 -13.60 -12.66
CA PHE A 58 2.96 -14.90 -13.31
C PHE A 58 2.53 -14.89 -14.79
N ASN A 59 3.03 -13.92 -15.56
CA ASN A 59 2.77 -13.76 -16.99
C ASN A 59 1.27 -13.79 -17.34
N GLY A 60 0.47 -13.06 -16.57
CA GLY A 60 -0.97 -12.88 -16.86
C GLY A 60 -1.89 -13.88 -16.17
N ILE A 61 -1.36 -14.90 -15.50
CA ILE A 61 -2.17 -15.91 -14.79
C ILE A 61 -2.97 -15.25 -13.65
N LEU A 62 -2.36 -14.31 -12.93
CA LEU A 62 -2.98 -13.62 -11.82
C LEU A 62 -2.88 -12.10 -11.96
N ARG A 63 -3.96 -11.39 -11.64
CA ARG A 63 -4.01 -9.94 -11.62
C ARG A 63 -4.43 -9.41 -10.25
N ILE A 64 -3.65 -8.49 -9.69
CA ILE A 64 -4.03 -7.77 -8.47
C ILE A 64 -4.64 -6.42 -8.86
N ILE A 65 -5.81 -6.14 -8.30
CA ILE A 65 -6.47 -4.84 -8.41
C ILE A 65 -6.52 -4.18 -7.03
N ARG A 66 -6.46 -2.84 -7.01
CA ARG A 66 -6.54 -2.03 -5.78
C ARG A 66 -7.69 -1.02 -5.92
N PRO A 67 -8.94 -1.41 -5.63
CA PRO A 67 -10.10 -0.58 -5.95
C PRO A 67 -10.13 0.77 -5.22
N ILE A 68 -9.51 0.86 -4.05
CA ILE A 68 -9.47 2.06 -3.20
C ILE A 68 -8.13 2.80 -3.28
N TYR A 69 -7.37 2.59 -4.36
CA TYR A 69 -6.03 3.16 -4.57
C TYR A 69 -5.95 4.67 -4.38
N PHE A 70 -7.00 5.39 -4.78
CA PHE A 70 -7.06 6.86 -4.74
C PHE A 70 -7.68 7.42 -3.46
N VAL A 71 -8.20 6.55 -2.58
CA VAL A 71 -8.92 6.94 -1.36
C VAL A 71 -7.95 7.00 -0.19
N SER A 72 -7.98 8.05 0.62
CA SER A 72 -7.14 8.16 1.81
C SER A 72 -7.62 7.29 2.98
N GLU A 73 -6.71 6.96 3.88
CA GLU A 73 -7.03 6.27 5.15
C GLU A 73 -8.10 7.05 5.95
N ASN A 74 -8.01 8.39 5.97
CA ASN A 74 -8.99 9.26 6.63
C ASN A 74 -10.39 9.18 5.99
N GLU A 75 -10.48 9.16 4.66
CA GLU A 75 -11.76 9.01 3.95
C GLU A 75 -12.40 7.66 4.24
N ILE A 76 -11.60 6.58 4.29
CA ILE A 76 -12.06 5.23 4.65
C ILE A 76 -12.61 5.23 6.08
N ILE A 77 -11.86 5.74 7.04
CA ILE A 77 -12.29 5.80 8.45
C ILE A 77 -13.60 6.61 8.60
N ASN A 78 -13.69 7.75 7.93
CA ASN A 78 -14.90 8.57 7.95
C ASN A 78 -16.10 7.86 7.32
N TYR A 79 -15.88 7.10 6.24
CA TYR A 79 -16.92 6.28 5.63
C TYR A 79 -17.42 5.17 6.59
N LEU A 80 -16.49 4.45 7.23
CA LEU A 80 -16.83 3.39 8.19
C LEU A 80 -17.64 3.93 9.36
N LYS A 81 -17.22 5.07 9.94
CA LYS A 81 -17.94 5.77 11.03
C LYS A 81 -19.37 6.13 10.62
N ARG A 82 -19.56 6.73 9.43
CA ARG A 82 -20.90 7.09 8.93
C ARG A 82 -21.80 5.87 8.67
N LYS A 83 -21.21 4.72 8.35
CA LYS A 83 -21.94 3.49 8.08
C LYS A 83 -22.09 2.57 9.29
N GLY A 84 -21.54 2.95 10.45
CA GLY A 84 -21.53 2.10 11.64
C GLY A 84 -20.81 0.77 11.42
N LEU A 85 -19.79 0.76 10.55
CA LEU A 85 -19.01 -0.44 10.25
C LEU A 85 -17.79 -0.52 11.16
N GLU A 86 -17.63 -1.67 11.81
CA GLU A 86 -16.44 -1.98 12.60
C GLU A 86 -15.27 -2.39 11.70
N TYR A 87 -14.04 -2.11 12.14
CA TYR A 87 -12.83 -2.58 11.50
C TYR A 87 -11.90 -3.22 12.52
N PHE A 88 -11.11 -4.18 12.04
CA PHE A 88 -10.17 -4.91 12.87
C PHE A 88 -8.80 -4.22 12.91
N GLU A 89 -8.32 -3.92 14.10
CA GLU A 89 -6.93 -3.49 14.28
C GLU A 89 -5.97 -4.67 14.26
N ASN A 90 -4.83 -4.50 13.59
CA ASN A 90 -3.76 -5.49 13.61
C ASN A 90 -3.28 -5.74 15.06
N PRO A 91 -3.39 -6.97 15.60
CA PRO A 91 -3.08 -7.28 17.00
C PRO A 91 -1.59 -7.51 17.24
N CYS A 92 -0.78 -7.51 16.19
CA CYS A 92 0.65 -7.78 16.28
C CYS A 92 1.35 -6.77 17.22
N PRO A 93 2.09 -7.23 18.26
CA PRO A 93 2.76 -6.32 19.20
C PRO A 93 3.79 -5.44 18.50
N TYR A 94 4.48 -5.98 17.49
CA TYR A 94 5.49 -5.27 16.71
C TYR A 94 4.90 -4.33 15.64
N LYS A 95 3.59 -4.04 15.64
CA LYS A 95 2.95 -3.24 14.56
C LYS A 95 3.57 -1.84 14.42
N ASN A 96 4.00 -1.25 15.54
CA ASN A 96 4.54 0.11 15.63
C ASN A 96 6.05 0.20 15.39
N GLU A 97 6.74 -0.95 15.39
CA GLU A 97 8.20 -1.08 15.22
C GLU A 97 8.59 -1.52 13.81
N THR A 98 7.75 -1.20 12.82
CA THR A 98 8.01 -1.54 11.41
C THR A 98 8.53 -0.33 10.63
N LYS A 99 9.27 -0.57 9.55
CA LYS A 99 9.65 0.49 8.59
C LYS A 99 8.44 1.24 8.03
N ARG A 100 7.31 0.54 7.83
CA ARG A 100 6.04 1.17 7.44
C ARG A 100 5.56 2.17 8.50
N ALA A 101 5.64 1.82 9.78
CA ALA A 101 5.27 2.73 10.88
C ALA A 101 6.25 3.90 11.02
N GLU A 102 7.55 3.66 10.81
CA GLU A 102 8.59 4.70 10.79
C GLU A 102 8.31 5.75 9.69
N ILE A 103 8.05 5.31 8.46
CA ILE A 103 7.70 6.21 7.35
C ILE A 103 6.38 6.96 7.61
N LYS A 104 5.36 6.30 8.18
CA LYS A 104 4.11 6.99 8.55
C LYS A 104 4.37 8.10 9.57
N ARG A 105 5.20 7.87 10.60
CA ARG A 105 5.59 8.90 11.58
C ARG A 105 6.36 10.04 10.94
N LEU A 106 7.29 9.73 10.04
CA LEU A 106 8.03 10.75 9.28
C LEU A 106 7.07 11.62 8.44
N LEU A 107 6.13 11.02 7.71
CA LEU A 107 5.14 11.77 6.93
C LEU A 107 4.27 12.68 7.81
N GLN A 108 4.00 12.27 9.04
CA GLN A 108 3.23 13.06 10.02
C GLN A 108 4.03 14.23 10.62
N SER A 109 5.37 14.19 10.58
CA SER A 109 6.19 15.32 11.07
C SER A 109 6.24 16.50 10.11
N PHE A 110 5.72 16.35 8.88
CA PHE A 110 5.63 17.42 7.89
C PHE A 110 4.17 17.81 7.63
N PRO A 111 3.81 19.10 7.71
CA PRO A 111 2.53 19.58 7.23
C PRO A 111 2.29 19.12 5.79
N ASP A 112 1.15 18.50 5.53
CA ASP A 112 0.76 17.93 4.22
C ASP A 112 1.74 16.91 3.62
N GLY A 113 2.68 16.34 4.39
CA GLY A 113 3.70 15.42 3.90
C GLY A 113 3.13 14.28 3.05
N MET A 114 2.06 13.64 3.53
CA MET A 114 1.35 12.58 2.80
C MET A 114 0.81 13.07 1.44
N ASN A 115 0.14 14.22 1.41
CA ASN A 115 -0.47 14.78 0.20
C ASN A 115 0.59 15.24 -0.82
N ASN A 116 1.67 15.85 -0.33
CA ASN A 116 2.74 16.37 -1.17
C ASN A 116 3.52 15.24 -1.84
N VAL A 117 3.88 14.18 -1.09
CA VAL A 117 4.54 13.00 -1.68
C VAL A 117 3.61 12.32 -2.68
N TYR A 118 2.32 12.15 -2.35
CA TYR A 118 1.35 11.57 -3.28
C TYR A 118 1.28 12.33 -4.60
N LYS A 119 1.16 13.67 -4.57
CA LYS A 119 1.18 14.51 -5.77
C LYS A 119 2.52 14.40 -6.51
N GLY A 120 3.63 14.35 -5.77
CA GLY A 120 4.98 14.21 -6.31
C GLY A 120 5.17 12.97 -7.18
N ILE A 121 4.53 11.84 -6.84
CA ILE A 121 4.59 10.60 -7.64
C ILE A 121 4.10 10.82 -9.09
N PHE A 122 3.14 11.72 -9.30
CA PHE A 122 2.59 12.01 -10.63
C PHE A 122 3.19 13.26 -11.28
N ASN A 123 3.93 14.07 -10.52
CA ASN A 123 4.47 15.36 -10.98
C ASN A 123 5.98 15.26 -11.21
N ILE A 124 6.38 14.41 -12.15
CA ILE A 124 7.79 14.13 -12.46
C ILE A 124 8.32 15.12 -13.49
N LYS A 125 9.28 15.96 -13.09
CA LYS A 125 10.00 16.87 -13.97
C LYS A 125 11.22 16.16 -14.57
N LYS A 126 11.03 15.54 -15.74
CA LYS A 126 12.05 14.70 -16.40
C LYS A 126 13.32 15.46 -16.77
N GLU A 127 13.21 16.76 -17.02
CA GLU A 127 14.34 17.64 -17.34
C GLU A 127 15.37 17.78 -16.22
N PHE A 128 15.00 17.43 -14.98
CA PHE A 128 15.88 17.44 -13.80
C PHE A 128 16.27 16.03 -13.32
N LEU A 129 15.93 14.98 -14.08
CA LEU A 129 16.31 13.60 -13.77
C LEU A 129 17.49 13.15 -14.67
N PRO A 130 18.42 12.34 -14.14
CA PRO A 130 19.52 11.76 -14.92
C PRO A 130 19.04 10.75 -15.97
#